data_AF-A0A3B0JWL7-F1
#
_entry.id   AF-A0A3B0JWL7-F1
#
_cell.length_a   1.000
_cell.length_b   1.000
_cell.length_c   1.000
_cell.angle_alpha   90.00
_cell.angle_beta   90.00
_cell.angle_gamma   90.00
#
_symmetry.space_group_name_H-M   'P 1'
#
loop_
_entity.id
_entity.type
_entity.pdbx_description
1 polymer ?
#
loop_
_entity_poly.entity_id
_entity_poly.type
_entity_poly.pdbx_seq_one_letter_code
_entity_poly.pdbx_strand_id
1 'polypeptide(L)'
;MESCNSANHVKDSFLAEEFEWLQKWTHLSTEIFDNEAKKCDTQQSKLLLHLDYVQKQSRNYRQQKHELISENFFLIKEINVLGDFEKQKSDLRLYISQKDQLTVERDGLLLQIEEAKAKCANLRQQLEEQGKTMQEMNNAFQSELSECEIHRTEALDALEREDEKHLREMDRLEQNLQNKYSELNTCTICKRPWDSVGVHRLVSLRCGHVFGDACIREHLRYRNFCSVCNRNASFEELRYIYGRNVLPFET
;
A
#
# COMPACT_ATOMS: atom_id res chain seq x y z
N MET A 1 -109.67 -70.73 95.19
CA MET A 1 -109.77 -70.33 96.60
C MET A 1 -110.16 -68.87 96.59
N GLU A 2 -111.47 -68.58 96.68
CA GLU A 2 -112.16 -68.28 97.95
C GLU A 2 -111.61 -66.98 98.58
N SER A 3 -112.39 -66.02 99.05
CA SER A 3 -113.84 -65.82 99.14
C SER A 3 -114.08 -64.41 99.73
N CYS A 4 -115.26 -63.86 99.43
CA CYS A 4 -116.10 -63.03 100.29
C CYS A 4 -115.71 -61.61 100.79
N ASN A 5 -116.51 -60.65 100.30
CA ASN A 5 -117.54 -59.90 101.05
C ASN A 5 -117.18 -58.81 102.09
N SER A 6 -117.51 -57.57 101.72
CA SER A 6 -118.67 -56.78 102.22
C SER A 6 -118.39 -55.41 102.83
N ALA A 7 -119.18 -54.45 102.32
CA ALA A 7 -119.89 -53.36 103.01
C ALA A 7 -119.19 -52.03 103.37
N ASN A 8 -119.68 -51.00 102.66
CA ASN A 8 -120.20 -49.72 103.16
C ASN A 8 -119.24 -48.63 103.70
N HIS A 9 -118.89 -47.72 102.78
CA HIS A 9 -119.23 -46.28 102.77
C HIS A 9 -119.04 -45.47 104.07
N VAL A 10 -117.94 -44.71 104.12
CA VAL A 10 -117.94 -43.31 104.58
C VAL A 10 -117.20 -42.50 103.52
N LYS A 11 -117.89 -41.54 102.91
CA LYS A 11 -117.32 -40.53 102.01
C LYS A 11 -116.36 -39.67 102.82
N ASP A 12 -115.06 -39.78 102.56
CA ASP A 12 -114.12 -38.76 102.98
C ASP A 12 -113.98 -37.73 101.84
N SER A 13 -114.66 -36.60 102.01
CA SER A 13 -114.86 -35.55 101.01
C SER A 13 -113.58 -34.79 100.65
N PHE A 14 -112.42 -35.16 101.22
CA PHE A 14 -111.16 -34.47 101.02
C PHE A 14 -110.24 -35.15 99.99
N LEU A 15 -110.29 -36.49 99.88
CA LEU A 15 -109.43 -37.26 98.96
C LEU A 15 -109.91 -37.21 97.49
N ALA A 16 -111.20 -36.92 97.26
CA ALA A 16 -111.74 -36.75 95.91
C ALA A 16 -111.34 -35.39 95.30
N GLU A 17 -111.31 -34.32 96.09
CA GLU A 17 -110.87 -33.00 95.65
C GLU A 17 -109.37 -33.00 95.36
N GLU A 18 -108.56 -33.66 96.19
CA GLU A 18 -107.11 -33.76 95.98
C GLU A 18 -106.75 -34.56 94.72
N PHE A 19 -107.49 -35.63 94.41
CA PHE A 19 -107.30 -36.41 93.19
C PHE A 19 -107.78 -35.65 91.93
N GLU A 20 -108.86 -34.88 92.03
CA GLU A 20 -109.32 -33.98 90.96
C GLU A 20 -108.33 -32.84 90.72
N TRP A 21 -107.75 -32.28 91.79
CA TRP A 21 -106.73 -31.25 91.72
C TRP A 21 -105.44 -31.79 91.12
N LEU A 22 -105.01 -32.98 91.53
CA LEU A 22 -103.87 -33.66 90.93
C LEU A 22 -104.11 -33.98 89.45
N GLN A 23 -105.29 -34.45 89.05
CA GLN A 23 -105.60 -34.66 87.63
C GLN A 23 -105.62 -33.35 86.83
N LYS A 24 -106.24 -32.29 87.36
CA LYS A 24 -106.25 -30.97 86.73
C LYS A 24 -104.85 -30.38 86.64
N TRP A 25 -104.05 -30.49 87.69
CA TRP A 25 -102.67 -29.99 87.72
C TRP A 25 -101.75 -30.79 86.80
N THR A 26 -101.95 -32.11 86.71
CA THR A 26 -101.26 -32.96 85.75
C THR A 26 -101.62 -32.51 84.34
N HIS A 27 -102.92 -32.39 83.99
CA HIS A 27 -103.37 -31.96 82.67
C HIS A 27 -102.86 -30.56 82.29
N LEU A 28 -102.92 -29.60 83.21
CA LEU A 28 -102.43 -28.24 82.99
C LEU A 28 -100.92 -28.23 82.81
N SER A 29 -100.20 -29.05 83.57
CA SER A 29 -98.75 -29.22 83.42
C SER A 29 -98.42 -29.85 82.08
N THR A 30 -99.13 -30.90 81.64
CA THR A 30 -98.92 -31.51 80.32
C THR A 30 -99.20 -30.52 79.20
N GLU A 31 -100.25 -29.70 79.29
CA GLU A 31 -100.54 -28.67 78.28
C GLU A 31 -99.51 -27.54 78.24
N ILE A 32 -98.98 -27.13 79.40
CA ILE A 32 -97.89 -26.14 79.50
C ILE A 32 -96.62 -26.72 78.89
N PHE A 33 -96.23 -27.95 79.25
CA PHE A 33 -95.08 -28.65 78.69
C PHE A 33 -95.24 -28.88 77.18
N ASP A 34 -96.43 -29.22 76.69
CA ASP A 34 -96.72 -29.40 75.26
C ASP A 34 -96.67 -28.06 74.50
N ASN A 35 -97.16 -26.96 75.08
CA ASN A 35 -97.08 -25.63 74.47
C ASN A 35 -95.65 -25.08 74.47
N GLU A 36 -94.89 -25.30 75.54
CA GLU A 36 -93.47 -24.96 75.60
C GLU A 36 -92.65 -25.82 74.64
N ALA A 37 -92.95 -27.12 74.51
CA ALA A 37 -92.36 -28.01 73.51
C ALA A 37 -92.66 -27.53 72.09
N LYS A 38 -93.91 -27.20 71.76
CA LYS A 38 -94.29 -26.64 70.45
C LYS A 38 -93.60 -25.31 70.15
N LYS A 39 -93.48 -24.43 71.15
CA LYS A 39 -92.78 -23.14 71.02
C LYS A 39 -91.27 -23.34 70.81
N CYS A 40 -90.68 -24.28 71.54
CA CYS A 40 -89.30 -24.72 71.38
C CYS A 40 -89.06 -25.29 69.97
N ASP A 41 -89.93 -26.19 69.49
CA ASP A 41 -89.87 -26.78 68.15
C ASP A 41 -90.01 -25.71 67.05
N THR A 42 -90.85 -24.70 67.26
CA THR A 42 -91.02 -23.57 66.33
C THR A 42 -89.79 -22.67 66.30
N GLN A 43 -89.18 -22.38 67.46
CA GLN A 43 -87.91 -21.64 67.55
C GLN A 43 -86.75 -22.42 66.94
N GLN A 44 -86.67 -23.72 67.20
CA GLN A 44 -85.69 -24.64 66.60
C GLN A 44 -85.85 -24.67 65.07
N SER A 45 -87.08 -24.72 64.56
CA SER A 45 -87.37 -24.66 63.12
C SER A 45 -86.92 -23.34 62.47
N LYS A 46 -87.15 -22.19 63.12
CA LYS A 46 -86.66 -20.88 62.64
C LYS A 46 -85.14 -20.80 62.65
N LEU A 47 -84.50 -21.34 63.69
CA LEU A 47 -83.04 -21.37 63.80
C LEU A 47 -82.43 -22.25 62.71
N LEU A 48 -83.02 -23.40 62.40
CA LEU A 48 -82.61 -24.30 61.32
C LEU A 48 -82.72 -23.62 59.94
N LEU A 49 -83.80 -22.88 59.67
CA LEU A 49 -83.94 -22.11 58.41
C LEU A 49 -82.89 -21.00 58.28
N HIS A 50 -82.58 -20.30 59.38
CA HIS A 50 -81.52 -19.29 59.38
C HIS A 50 -80.13 -19.95 59.21
N LEU A 51 -79.91 -21.11 59.82
CA LEU A 51 -78.67 -21.88 59.66
C LEU A 51 -78.49 -22.31 58.20
N ASP A 52 -79.54 -22.82 57.56
CA ASP A 52 -79.53 -23.20 56.13
C ASP A 52 -79.29 -21.98 55.23
N TYR A 53 -79.94 -20.84 55.50
CA TYR A 53 -79.70 -19.59 54.79
C TYR A 53 -78.24 -19.12 54.92
N VAL A 54 -77.67 -19.11 56.12
CA VAL A 54 -76.27 -18.71 56.36
C VAL A 54 -75.31 -19.71 55.72
N GLN A 55 -75.60 -21.01 55.77
CA GLN A 55 -74.82 -22.04 55.08
C GLN A 55 -74.85 -21.84 53.56
N LYS A 56 -76.01 -21.54 52.98
CA LYS A 56 -76.16 -21.22 51.56
C LYS A 56 -75.37 -19.97 51.17
N GLN A 57 -75.43 -18.91 51.97
CA GLN A 57 -74.62 -17.71 51.76
C GLN A 57 -73.12 -18.00 51.88
N SER A 58 -72.70 -18.79 52.88
CA SER A 58 -71.29 -19.21 53.05
C SER A 58 -70.78 -20.04 51.86
N ARG A 59 -71.62 -20.89 51.27
CA ARG A 59 -71.29 -21.61 50.02
C ARG A 59 -71.12 -20.63 48.86
N ASN A 60 -72.03 -19.67 48.73
CA ASN A 60 -72.00 -18.67 47.67
C ASN A 60 -70.74 -17.77 47.74
N TYR A 61 -70.41 -17.27 48.93
CA TYR A 61 -69.17 -16.51 49.15
C TYR A 61 -67.90 -17.34 48.89
N ARG A 62 -67.91 -18.64 49.25
CA ARG A 62 -66.78 -19.53 48.93
C ARG A 62 -66.61 -19.69 47.42
N GLN A 63 -67.71 -19.81 46.68
CA GLN A 63 -67.68 -19.93 45.23
C GLN A 63 -67.15 -18.65 44.57
N GLN A 64 -67.68 -17.48 44.96
CA GLN A 64 -67.17 -16.18 44.50
C GLN A 64 -65.69 -15.96 44.83
N LYS A 65 -65.25 -16.36 46.03
CA LYS A 65 -63.83 -16.30 46.41
C LYS A 65 -62.97 -17.17 45.49
N HIS A 66 -63.42 -18.37 45.15
CA HIS A 66 -62.69 -19.24 44.22
C HIS A 66 -62.60 -18.64 42.81
N GLU A 67 -63.68 -18.02 42.33
CA GLU A 67 -63.70 -17.31 41.04
C GLU A 67 -62.70 -16.14 41.04
N LEU A 68 -62.71 -15.30 42.08
CA LEU A 68 -61.76 -14.19 42.22
C LEU A 68 -60.30 -14.63 42.34
N ILE A 69 -60.03 -15.78 42.97
CA ILE A 69 -58.68 -16.36 43.03
C ILE A 69 -58.24 -16.82 41.64
N SER A 70 -59.14 -17.45 40.88
CA SER A 70 -58.88 -17.88 39.51
C SER A 70 -58.57 -16.67 38.62
N GLU A 71 -59.40 -15.63 38.66
CA GLU A 71 -59.17 -14.39 37.91
C GLU A 71 -57.86 -13.71 38.29
N ASN A 72 -57.54 -13.59 39.58
CA ASN A 72 -56.24 -13.05 40.02
C ASN A 72 -55.05 -13.85 39.47
N PHE A 73 -55.17 -15.18 39.43
CA PHE A 73 -54.11 -16.01 38.87
C PHE A 73 -53.88 -15.73 37.38
N PHE A 74 -54.94 -15.50 36.61
CA PHE A 74 -54.82 -15.09 35.20
C PHE A 74 -54.23 -13.69 35.06
N LEU A 75 -54.67 -12.72 35.85
CA LEU A 75 -54.12 -11.35 35.84
C LEU A 75 -52.62 -11.33 36.18
N ILE A 76 -52.17 -12.13 37.14
CA ILE A 76 -50.74 -12.25 37.47
C ILE A 76 -49.94 -12.77 36.27
N LYS A 77 -50.47 -13.74 35.52
CA LYS A 77 -49.82 -14.23 34.29
C LYS A 77 -49.73 -13.13 33.23
N GLU A 78 -50.80 -12.37 33.02
CA GLU A 78 -50.78 -11.25 32.07
C GLU A 78 -49.77 -10.17 32.47
N ILE A 79 -49.68 -9.82 33.76
CA ILE A 79 -48.69 -8.86 34.28
C ILE A 79 -47.27 -9.36 34.01
N ASN A 80 -46.98 -10.65 34.21
CA ASN A 80 -45.65 -11.20 33.90
C ASN A 80 -45.31 -11.08 32.41
N VAL A 81 -46.27 -11.36 31.52
CA VAL A 81 -46.08 -11.20 30.07
C VAL A 81 -45.81 -9.74 29.70
N LEU A 82 -46.53 -8.79 30.32
CA LEU A 82 -46.27 -7.35 30.11
C LEU A 82 -44.85 -6.97 30.55
N GLY A 83 -44.39 -7.49 31.69
CA GLY A 83 -43.01 -7.31 32.15
C GLY A 83 -41.96 -7.83 31.17
N ASP A 84 -42.19 -9.01 30.58
CA ASP A 84 -41.32 -9.56 29.54
C ASP A 84 -41.28 -8.69 28.28
N PHE A 85 -42.44 -8.16 27.86
CA PHE A 85 -42.53 -7.21 26.73
C PHE A 85 -41.78 -5.90 27.01
N GLU A 86 -41.89 -5.36 28.22
CA GLU A 86 -41.15 -4.15 28.61
C GLU A 86 -39.63 -4.37 28.62
N LYS A 87 -39.19 -5.55 29.06
CA LYS A 87 -37.78 -5.94 28.99
C LYS A 87 -37.31 -6.04 27.54
N GLN A 88 -38.04 -6.77 26.68
CA GLN A 88 -37.70 -6.87 25.25
C GLN A 88 -37.66 -5.50 24.56
N LYS A 89 -38.58 -4.59 24.90
CA LYS A 89 -38.60 -3.23 24.37
C LYS A 89 -37.36 -2.44 24.78
N SER A 90 -36.89 -2.64 26.01
CA SER A 90 -35.67 -2.00 26.52
C SER A 90 -34.42 -2.54 25.83
N ASP A 91 -34.33 -3.86 25.66
CA ASP A 91 -33.24 -4.52 24.94
C ASP A 91 -33.19 -4.06 23.46
N LEU A 92 -34.35 -3.95 22.81
CA LEU A 92 -34.44 -3.46 21.43
C LEU A 92 -33.95 -2.01 21.30
N ARG A 93 -34.28 -1.14 22.25
CA ARG A 93 -33.78 0.24 22.28
C ARG A 93 -32.26 0.28 22.42
N LEU A 94 -31.70 -0.56 23.28
CA LEU A 94 -30.25 -0.67 23.44
C LEU A 94 -29.60 -1.12 22.13
N TYR A 95 -30.16 -2.15 21.49
CA TYR A 95 -29.66 -2.65 20.21
C TYR A 95 -29.69 -1.58 19.10
N ILE A 96 -30.78 -0.80 19.02
CA ILE A 96 -30.87 0.32 18.06
C ILE A 96 -29.77 1.35 18.33
N SER A 97 -29.58 1.75 19.59
CA SER A 97 -28.52 2.70 19.97
C SER A 97 -27.12 2.20 19.58
N GLN A 98 -26.83 0.93 19.85
CA GLN A 98 -25.56 0.31 19.45
C GLN A 98 -25.39 0.27 17.92
N LYS A 99 -26.46 -0.07 17.19
CA LYS A 99 -26.45 -0.07 15.72
C LYS A 99 -26.17 1.33 15.17
N ASP A 100 -26.77 2.35 15.75
CA ASP A 100 -26.58 3.73 15.32
C ASP A 100 -25.14 4.20 15.60
N GLN A 101 -24.57 3.85 16.75
CA GLN A 101 -23.16 4.12 17.05
C GLN A 101 -22.21 3.46 16.04
N LEU A 102 -22.40 2.16 15.77
CA LEU A 102 -21.59 1.45 14.77
C LEU A 102 -21.75 2.02 13.35
N THR A 103 -22.93 2.55 13.05
CA THR A 103 -23.20 3.22 11.77
C THR A 103 -22.37 4.49 11.65
N VAL A 104 -22.32 5.31 12.71
CA VAL A 104 -21.48 6.52 12.76
C VAL A 104 -20.00 6.17 12.65
N GLU A 105 -19.53 5.16 13.37
CA GLU A 105 -18.13 4.70 13.31
C GLU A 105 -17.76 4.21 11.91
N ARG A 106 -18.63 3.42 11.28
CA ARG A 106 -18.47 2.96 9.89
C ARG A 106 -18.37 4.14 8.92
N ASP A 107 -19.27 5.10 9.04
CA ASP A 107 -19.32 6.25 8.13
C ASP A 107 -18.08 7.15 8.31
N GLY A 108 -17.60 7.31 9.54
CA GLY A 108 -16.32 7.97 9.83
C GLY A 108 -15.12 7.28 9.20
N LEU A 109 -15.05 5.94 9.27
CA LEU A 109 -13.99 5.17 8.62
C LEU A 109 -14.07 5.24 7.08
N LEU A 110 -15.27 5.25 6.51
CA LEU A 110 -15.44 5.43 5.05
C LEU A 110 -14.88 6.77 4.58
N LEU A 111 -15.20 7.86 5.29
CA LEU A 111 -14.66 9.19 4.98
C LEU A 111 -13.12 9.21 5.06
N GLN A 112 -12.53 8.61 6.10
CA GLN A 112 -11.07 8.52 6.21
C GLN A 112 -10.44 7.73 5.06
N ILE A 113 -11.07 6.65 4.61
CA ILE A 113 -10.61 5.86 3.46
C ILE A 113 -10.69 6.69 2.17
N GLU A 114 -11.76 7.46 1.97
CA GLU A 114 -11.91 8.33 0.81
C GLU A 114 -10.85 9.44 0.79
N GLU A 115 -10.60 10.08 1.93
CA GLU A 115 -9.51 11.07 2.08
C GLU A 115 -8.14 10.46 1.80
N ALA A 116 -7.86 9.26 2.35
CA ALA A 116 -6.61 8.56 2.11
C ALA A 116 -6.44 8.19 0.62
N LYS A 117 -7.51 7.73 -0.04
CA LYS A 117 -7.52 7.45 -1.48
C LYS A 117 -7.21 8.71 -2.29
N ALA A 118 -7.83 9.84 -1.97
CA ALA A 118 -7.57 11.11 -2.64
C ALA A 118 -6.12 11.56 -2.46
N LYS A 119 -5.57 11.46 -1.24
CA LYS A 119 -4.15 11.76 -0.96
C LYS A 119 -3.21 10.85 -1.76
N CYS A 120 -3.47 9.54 -1.80
CA CYS A 120 -2.68 8.60 -2.58
C CYS A 120 -2.76 8.87 -4.10
N ALA A 121 -3.93 9.25 -4.61
CA ALA A 121 -4.09 9.62 -6.02
C ALA A 121 -3.24 10.85 -6.39
N ASN A 122 -3.26 11.89 -5.55
CA ASN A 122 -2.45 13.09 -5.76
C ASN A 122 -0.94 12.78 -5.72
N LEU A 123 -0.48 11.99 -4.74
CA LEU A 123 0.93 11.58 -4.66
C LEU A 123 1.36 10.76 -5.88
N ARG A 124 0.49 9.87 -6.37
CA ARG A 124 0.76 9.09 -7.58
C ARG A 124 0.91 10.00 -8.79
N GLN A 125 0.04 11.00 -8.95
CA GLN A 125 0.12 11.96 -10.04
C GLN A 125 1.44 12.75 -9.98
N GLN A 126 1.81 13.26 -8.80
CA GLN A 126 3.07 13.98 -8.61
C GLN A 126 4.29 13.13 -8.96
N LEU A 127 4.30 11.86 -8.56
CA LEU A 127 5.37 10.93 -8.91
C LEU A 127 5.43 10.66 -10.42
N GLU A 128 4.28 10.56 -11.09
CA GLU A 128 4.22 10.37 -12.54
C GLU A 128 4.75 11.61 -13.28
N GLU A 129 4.38 12.81 -12.85
CA GLU A 129 4.87 14.07 -13.40
C GLU A 129 6.40 14.21 -13.21
N GLN A 130 6.90 13.91 -12.00
CA GLN A 130 8.34 13.87 -11.74
C GLN A 130 9.05 12.84 -12.62
N GLY A 131 8.47 11.65 -12.79
CA GLY A 131 9.00 10.62 -13.68
C GLY A 131 9.11 11.09 -15.12
N LYS A 132 8.08 11.77 -15.65
CA LYS A 132 8.10 12.36 -17.00
C LYS A 132 9.19 13.42 -17.14
N THR A 133 9.27 14.37 -16.21
CA THR A 133 10.32 15.42 -16.27
C THR A 133 11.73 14.84 -16.20
N MET A 134 11.96 13.81 -15.39
CA MET A 134 13.27 13.15 -15.31
C MET A 134 13.60 12.39 -16.59
N GLN A 135 12.61 11.77 -17.23
CA GLN A 135 12.79 11.10 -18.52
C GLN A 135 13.12 12.11 -19.63
N GLU A 136 12.43 13.24 -19.69
CA GLU A 136 12.71 14.31 -20.64
C GLU A 136 14.14 14.86 -20.47
N MET A 137 14.55 15.11 -19.22
CA MET A 137 15.90 15.54 -18.90
C MET A 137 16.96 14.52 -19.32
N ASN A 138 16.74 13.23 -19.04
CA ASN A 138 17.64 12.16 -19.46
C ASN A 138 17.75 12.07 -20.99
N ASN A 139 16.62 12.19 -21.71
CA ASN A 139 16.63 12.18 -23.16
C ASN A 139 17.41 13.37 -23.73
N ALA A 140 17.25 14.57 -23.15
CA ALA A 140 18.00 15.75 -23.55
C ALA A 140 19.51 15.55 -23.35
N PHE A 141 19.92 15.06 -22.17
CA PHE A 141 21.32 14.77 -21.90
C PHE A 141 21.89 13.70 -22.83
N GLN A 142 21.12 12.65 -23.15
CA GLN A 142 21.57 11.62 -24.09
C GLN A 142 21.77 12.20 -25.50
N SER A 143 20.88 13.08 -25.95
CA SER A 143 21.02 13.78 -27.23
C SER A 143 22.30 14.63 -27.25
N GLU A 144 22.51 15.47 -26.25
CA GLU A 144 23.71 16.32 -26.13
C GLU A 144 25.01 15.49 -26.10
N LEU A 145 25.01 14.36 -25.38
CA LEU A 145 26.16 13.46 -25.35
C LEU A 145 26.44 12.86 -26.73
N SER A 146 25.41 12.41 -27.44
CA SER A 146 25.56 11.87 -28.80
C SER A 146 26.12 12.91 -29.78
N GLU A 147 25.65 14.16 -29.69
CA GLU A 147 26.13 15.27 -30.53
C GLU A 147 27.60 15.58 -30.22
N CYS A 148 27.96 15.61 -28.93
CA CYS A 148 29.33 15.82 -28.50
C CYS A 148 30.27 14.69 -28.97
N GLU A 149 29.80 13.44 -28.95
CA GLU A 149 30.57 12.28 -29.44
C GLU A 149 30.80 12.34 -30.95
N ILE A 150 29.79 12.75 -31.73
CA ILE A 150 29.90 12.97 -33.17
C ILE A 150 30.95 14.04 -33.44
N HIS A 151 30.82 15.22 -32.83
CA HIS A 151 31.77 16.32 -33.02
C HIS A 151 33.20 15.95 -32.62
N ARG A 152 33.36 15.20 -31.51
CA ARG A 152 34.68 14.69 -31.09
C ARG A 152 35.28 13.79 -32.17
N THR A 153 34.47 12.91 -32.76
CA THR A 153 34.93 11.98 -33.81
C THR A 153 35.30 12.74 -35.08
N GLU A 154 34.45 13.67 -35.53
CA GLU A 154 34.73 14.50 -36.71
C GLU A 154 36.01 15.32 -36.55
N ALA A 155 36.26 15.86 -35.35
CA ALA A 155 37.47 16.61 -35.04
C ALA A 155 38.72 15.72 -35.09
N LEU A 156 38.65 14.50 -34.55
CA LEU A 156 39.75 13.54 -34.61
C LEU A 156 40.06 13.12 -36.05
N ASP A 157 39.03 12.81 -36.85
CA ASP A 157 39.22 12.45 -38.26
C ASP A 157 39.79 13.63 -39.08
N ALA A 158 39.43 14.87 -38.71
CA ALA A 158 40.00 16.06 -39.36
C ALA A 158 41.48 16.22 -39.05
N LEU A 159 41.90 15.98 -37.81
CA LEU A 159 43.31 15.99 -37.41
C LEU A 159 44.10 14.88 -38.12
N GLU A 160 43.57 13.66 -38.16
CA GLU A 160 44.21 12.54 -38.84
C GLU A 160 44.43 12.83 -40.33
N ARG A 161 43.42 13.38 -41.02
CA ARG A 161 43.56 13.81 -42.43
C ARG A 161 44.64 14.87 -42.62
N GLU A 162 44.78 15.80 -41.67
CA GLU A 162 45.79 16.85 -41.77
C GLU A 162 47.19 16.30 -41.51
N ASP A 163 47.35 15.42 -40.53
CA ASP A 163 48.60 14.69 -40.26
C ASP A 163 49.04 13.88 -41.48
N GLU A 164 48.12 13.17 -42.15
CA GLU A 164 48.46 12.47 -43.40
C GLU A 164 48.91 13.41 -44.52
N LYS A 165 48.30 14.59 -44.64
CA LYS A 165 48.73 15.58 -45.64
C LYS A 165 50.12 16.10 -45.31
N HIS A 166 50.37 16.42 -44.04
CA HIS A 166 51.67 16.89 -43.59
C HIS A 166 52.75 15.83 -43.80
N LEU A 167 52.46 14.55 -43.50
CA LEU A 167 53.38 13.46 -43.75
C LEU A 167 53.72 13.32 -45.25
N ARG A 168 52.69 13.36 -46.11
CA ARG A 168 52.90 13.35 -47.57
C ARG A 168 53.72 14.54 -48.07
N GLU A 169 53.55 15.71 -47.48
CA GLU A 169 54.32 16.90 -47.86
C GLU A 169 55.77 16.82 -47.34
N MET A 170 55.98 16.30 -46.14
CA MET A 170 57.33 16.01 -45.63
C MET A 170 58.08 15.06 -46.55
N ASP A 171 57.46 13.94 -46.94
CA ASP A 171 58.06 12.97 -47.87
C ASP A 171 58.45 13.63 -49.20
N ARG A 172 57.58 14.50 -49.74
CA ARG A 172 57.88 15.26 -50.97
C ARG A 172 59.06 16.19 -50.80
N LEU A 173 59.12 16.93 -49.68
CA LEU A 173 60.22 17.84 -49.40
C LEU A 173 61.54 17.08 -49.22
N GLU A 174 61.52 15.94 -48.53
CA GLU A 174 62.69 15.07 -48.40
C GLU A 174 63.18 14.55 -49.75
N GLN A 175 62.28 14.06 -50.60
CA GLN A 175 62.62 13.64 -51.97
C GLN A 175 63.18 14.79 -52.80
N ASN A 176 62.58 15.99 -52.73
CA ASN A 176 63.06 17.17 -53.43
C ASN A 176 64.45 17.59 -52.97
N LEU A 177 64.70 17.56 -51.66
CA LEU A 177 66.02 17.82 -51.09
C LEU A 177 67.04 16.80 -51.58
N GLN A 178 66.71 15.50 -51.52
CA GLN A 178 67.59 14.43 -51.97
C GLN A 178 67.94 14.52 -53.46
N ASN A 179 66.96 14.85 -54.31
CA ASN A 179 67.17 15.10 -55.73
C ASN A 179 68.12 16.29 -55.95
N LYS A 180 67.88 17.40 -55.26
CA LYS A 180 68.73 18.59 -55.35
C LYS A 180 70.15 18.33 -54.86
N TYR A 181 70.33 17.59 -53.77
CA TYR A 181 71.64 17.16 -53.30
C TYR A 181 72.36 16.28 -54.33
N SER A 182 71.64 15.35 -54.96
CA SER A 182 72.21 14.47 -56.00
C SER A 182 72.68 15.27 -57.22
N GLU A 183 71.88 16.21 -57.72
CA GLU A 183 72.28 17.09 -58.83
C GLU A 183 73.53 17.92 -58.49
N LEU A 184 73.54 18.50 -57.28
CA LEU A 184 74.64 19.31 -56.77
C LEU A 184 75.89 18.51 -56.39
N ASN A 185 75.86 17.17 -56.44
CA ASN A 185 76.99 16.30 -56.09
C ASN A 185 77.63 15.60 -57.30
N THR A 186 77.44 16.13 -58.52
CA THR A 186 78.00 15.55 -59.76
C THR A 186 78.96 16.48 -60.50
N CYS A 187 79.94 15.88 -61.19
CA CYS A 187 80.85 16.62 -62.04
C CYS A 187 80.14 17.17 -63.28
N THR A 188 80.30 18.47 -63.54
CA THR A 188 79.67 19.14 -64.68
C THR A 188 80.11 18.62 -66.05
N ILE A 189 81.29 17.98 -66.14
CA ILE A 189 81.86 17.41 -67.37
C ILE A 189 81.28 16.01 -67.65
N CYS A 190 81.43 15.07 -66.71
CA CYS A 190 81.04 13.67 -66.95
C CYS A 190 79.67 13.29 -66.34
N LYS A 191 79.05 14.18 -65.58
CA LYS A 191 77.76 13.99 -64.88
C LYS A 191 77.73 12.84 -63.87
N ARG A 192 78.90 12.37 -63.42
CA ARG A 192 79.02 11.35 -62.37
C ARG A 192 79.24 11.98 -61.00
N PRO A 193 78.84 11.32 -59.90
CA PRO A 193 79.16 11.75 -58.55
C PRO A 193 80.66 11.95 -58.35
N TRP A 194 81.05 12.89 -57.49
CA TRP A 194 82.46 13.06 -57.12
C TRP A 194 82.92 11.94 -56.20
N ASP A 195 84.22 11.63 -56.24
CA ASP A 195 84.81 10.72 -55.27
C ASP A 195 85.37 11.50 -54.08
N SER A 196 85.27 10.92 -52.87
CA SER A 196 85.92 11.47 -51.68
C SER A 196 87.45 11.33 -51.76
N VAL A 197 87.94 10.28 -52.45
CA VAL A 197 89.35 9.93 -52.63
C VAL A 197 89.59 9.44 -54.06
N GLY A 198 90.84 9.46 -54.56
CA GLY A 198 91.18 8.96 -55.90
C GLY A 198 91.25 10.03 -56.98
N VAL A 199 90.98 9.63 -58.23
CA VAL A 199 91.24 10.45 -59.42
C VAL A 199 90.07 11.34 -59.85
N HIS A 200 88.86 11.12 -59.34
CA HIS A 200 87.69 11.95 -59.67
C HIS A 200 87.22 12.80 -58.47
N ARG A 201 88.17 13.28 -57.68
CA ARG A 201 87.92 14.12 -56.50
C ARG A 201 87.50 15.54 -56.88
N LEU A 202 86.78 16.20 -55.98
CA LEU A 202 86.30 17.55 -56.16
C LEU A 202 87.44 18.59 -56.19
N VAL A 203 87.57 19.30 -57.32
CA VAL A 203 88.55 20.38 -57.51
C VAL A 203 87.88 21.62 -58.09
N SER A 204 88.32 22.79 -57.65
CA SER A 204 87.90 24.09 -58.19
C SER A 204 89.01 24.74 -59.01
N LEU A 205 88.62 25.44 -60.08
CA LEU A 205 89.49 26.37 -60.80
C LEU A 205 89.53 27.74 -60.13
N ARG A 206 90.48 28.61 -60.49
CA ARG A 206 90.51 30.02 -60.05
C ARG A 206 89.20 30.79 -60.28
N CYS A 207 88.41 30.39 -61.28
CA CYS A 207 87.11 30.99 -61.56
C CYS A 207 85.98 30.55 -60.61
N GLY A 208 86.22 29.60 -59.70
CA GLY A 208 85.25 29.10 -58.72
C GLY A 208 84.46 27.86 -59.16
N HIS A 209 84.41 27.55 -60.46
CA HIS A 209 83.72 26.34 -60.94
C HIS A 209 84.42 25.07 -60.51
N VAL A 210 83.61 24.04 -60.23
CA VAL A 210 84.05 22.80 -59.60
C VAL A 210 83.83 21.60 -60.52
N PHE A 211 84.77 20.67 -60.49
CA PHE A 211 84.85 19.52 -61.38
C PHE A 211 85.45 18.32 -60.65
N GLY A 212 85.36 17.12 -61.25
CA GLY A 212 86.19 16.00 -60.85
C GLY A 212 87.59 16.14 -61.45
N ASP A 213 88.62 15.87 -60.65
CA ASP A 213 90.03 16.13 -60.97
C ASP A 213 90.46 15.56 -62.33
N ALA A 214 90.28 14.26 -62.56
CA ALA A 214 90.59 13.62 -63.84
C ALA A 214 89.85 14.26 -65.03
N CYS A 215 88.59 14.67 -64.84
CA CYS A 215 87.78 15.22 -65.93
C CYS A 215 88.23 16.62 -66.33
N ILE A 216 88.52 17.50 -65.35
CA ILE A 216 88.99 18.84 -65.69
C ILE A 216 90.42 18.81 -66.22
N ARG A 217 91.27 17.92 -65.71
CA ARG A 217 92.61 17.73 -66.28
C ARG A 217 92.54 17.27 -67.73
N GLU A 218 91.69 16.30 -68.06
CA GLU A 218 91.52 15.87 -69.45
C GLU A 218 90.99 17.01 -70.34
N HIS A 219 90.04 17.81 -69.85
CA HIS A 219 89.56 18.99 -70.58
C HIS A 219 90.67 20.01 -70.87
N LEU A 220 91.49 20.34 -69.86
CA LEU A 220 92.57 21.31 -69.96
C LEU A 220 93.73 20.85 -70.85
N ARG A 221 93.83 19.54 -71.16
CA ARG A 221 94.81 19.05 -72.16
C ARG A 221 94.50 19.57 -73.56
N TYR A 222 93.22 19.75 -73.89
CA TYR A 222 92.79 20.19 -75.21
C TYR A 222 92.31 21.65 -75.25
N ARG A 223 91.86 22.22 -74.12
CA ARG A 223 91.28 23.56 -74.03
C ARG A 223 91.78 24.29 -72.79
N ASN A 224 92.51 25.40 -72.94
CA ASN A 224 93.05 26.17 -71.81
C ASN A 224 92.04 27.14 -71.16
N PHE A 225 90.76 26.76 -71.08
CA PHE A 225 89.69 27.56 -70.49
C PHE A 225 88.69 26.69 -69.73
N CYS A 226 87.96 27.29 -68.79
CA CYS A 226 86.91 26.62 -68.03
C CYS A 226 85.71 26.27 -68.92
N SER A 227 85.24 25.01 -68.89
CA SER A 227 84.08 24.56 -69.69
C SER A 227 82.75 25.21 -69.32
N VAL A 228 82.68 25.96 -68.20
CA VAL A 228 81.45 26.62 -67.72
C VAL A 228 81.45 28.11 -68.04
N CYS A 229 82.57 28.82 -67.84
CA CYS A 229 82.62 30.29 -68.02
C CYS A 229 83.66 30.79 -69.01
N ASN A 230 84.38 29.89 -69.69
CA ASN A 230 85.41 30.19 -70.68
C ASN A 230 86.57 31.09 -70.21
N ARG A 231 86.73 31.30 -68.90
CA ARG A 231 87.91 31.98 -68.35
C ARG A 231 89.13 31.07 -68.49
N ASN A 232 90.29 31.64 -68.84
CA ASN A 232 91.56 30.91 -68.89
C ASN A 232 91.79 30.11 -67.61
N ALA A 233 92.28 28.88 -67.78
CA ALA A 233 92.50 27.92 -66.73
C ALA A 233 93.71 27.05 -67.07
N SER A 234 94.50 26.70 -66.05
CA SER A 234 95.67 25.82 -66.20
C SER A 234 95.68 24.73 -65.11
N PHE A 235 96.52 23.71 -65.30
CA PHE A 235 96.65 22.58 -64.37
C PHE A 235 97.16 22.98 -62.98
N GLU A 236 97.98 24.01 -62.91
CA GLU A 236 98.61 24.51 -61.67
C GLU A 236 97.61 25.24 -60.78
N GLU A 237 96.44 25.60 -61.33
CA GLU A 237 95.41 26.40 -60.68
C GLU A 237 94.34 25.56 -59.98
N LEU A 238 94.43 24.23 -60.07
CA LEU A 238 93.48 23.31 -59.47
C LEU A 238 93.63 23.30 -57.95
N ARG A 239 92.53 23.59 -57.25
CA ARG A 239 92.46 23.56 -55.79
C ARG A 239 91.49 22.46 -55.34
N TYR A 240 91.99 21.50 -54.58
CA TYR A 240 91.15 20.44 -54.00
C TYR A 240 90.24 21.03 -52.91
N ILE A 241 88.97 20.63 -52.94
CA ILE A 241 88.00 20.96 -51.90
C ILE A 241 87.84 19.74 -51.00
N TYR A 242 88.16 19.91 -49.71
CA TYR A 242 88.04 18.87 -48.69
C TYR A 242 86.84 19.17 -47.76
N GLY A 243 86.28 18.15 -47.11
CA GLY A 243 85.26 18.33 -46.07
C GLY A 243 83.82 18.54 -46.55
N ARG A 244 83.55 18.46 -47.86
CA ARG A 244 82.17 18.33 -48.35
C ARG A 244 81.72 16.89 -48.11
N ASN A 245 80.51 16.71 -47.55
CA ASN A 245 79.85 15.40 -47.46
C ASN A 245 79.49 14.92 -48.87
N VAL A 246 80.50 14.47 -49.60
CA VAL A 246 80.32 13.65 -50.79
C VAL A 246 79.99 12.27 -50.25
N LEU A 247 78.69 12.00 -50.05
CA LEU A 247 78.24 10.67 -49.66
C LEU A 247 78.78 9.69 -50.72
N PRO A 248 79.51 8.64 -50.33
CA PRO A 248 79.88 7.59 -51.26
C PRO A 248 78.61 7.08 -51.92
N PHE A 249 78.63 6.92 -53.25
CA PHE A 249 77.58 6.15 -53.91
C PHE A 249 77.73 4.71 -53.42
N GLU A 250 76.92 4.28 -52.46
CA GLU A 250 76.88 2.87 -52.06
C GLU A 250 76.29 2.07 -53.24
N THR A 251 77.11 1.21 -53.84
CA THR A 251 76.72 0.23 -54.86
C THR A 251 76.05 -0.98 -54.26
#